data_AF-A0A533XPI8-F1
#
_entry.id   AF-A0A533XPI8-F1
#
_cell.length_a   1.000
_cell.length_b   1.000
_cell.length_c   1.000
_cell.angle_alpha   90.00
_cell.angle_beta   90.00
_cell.angle_gamma   90.00
#
_symmetry.space_group_name_H-M   'P 1'
#
loop_
_entity.id
_entity.type
_entity.pdbx_description
1 polymer ?
#
loop_
_entity_poly.entity_id
_entity_poly.type
_entity_poly.pdbx_seq_one_letter_code
_entity_poly.pdbx_strand_id
1 'polypeptide(L)' 'MRVNPDELSLKDKVVFINRVAKVVKGGKRFNFCALVVVGDGQGW' A
#
# COMPACT_ATOMS: atom_id res chain seq x y z
N MET A 1 6.03 4.23 -23.59
CA MET A 1 5.97 2.83 -23.12
C MET A 1 4.97 2.79 -21.97
N ARG A 2 3.81 2.13 -22.16
CA ARG A 2 2.83 1.89 -21.09
C ARG A 2 2.97 0.43 -20.70
N VAL A 3 3.26 0.15 -19.44
CA VAL A 3 3.33 -1.22 -18.92
C VAL A 3 1.90 -1.69 -18.70
N ASN A 4 1.53 -2.82 -19.29
CA ASN A 4 0.21 -3.41 -19.18
C ASN A 4 0.23 -4.42 -18.02
N PRO A 5 -0.41 -4.12 -16.88
CA PRO A 5 -0.29 -4.95 -15.67
C PRO A 5 -0.96 -6.32 -15.80
N ASP A 6 -1.88 -6.50 -16.74
CA ASP A 6 -2.58 -7.77 -16.94
C ASP A 6 -1.70 -8.87 -17.58
N GLU A 7 -0.64 -8.47 -18.28
CA GLU A 7 0.35 -9.40 -18.86
C GLU A 7 1.41 -9.83 -17.83
N LEU A 8 1.53 -9.09 -16.73
CA LEU A 8 2.50 -9.33 -15.66
C LEU A 8 1.75 -9.98 -14.48
N SER A 9 2.06 -11.24 -14.15
CA SER A 9 1.45 -11.94 -13.00
C SER A 9 2.00 -11.42 -11.67
N LEU A 10 1.70 -10.16 -11.36
CA LEU A 10 2.13 -9.49 -10.15
C LEU A 10 1.17 -9.82 -9.01
N LYS A 11 1.72 -10.29 -7.90
CA LYS A 11 0.99 -10.52 -6.66
C LYS A 11 1.33 -9.42 -5.67
N ASP A 12 0.31 -8.87 -5.04
CA ASP A 12 0.43 -7.91 -3.97
C ASP A 12 0.41 -8.58 -2.59
N LYS A 13 1.18 -8.02 -1.67
CA LYS A 13 1.21 -8.43 -0.27
C LYS A 13 1.29 -7.21 0.63
N VAL A 14 0.29 -7.06 1.50
CA VAL A 14 0.30 -6.02 2.54
C VAL A 14 1.26 -6.44 3.65
N VAL A 15 2.25 -5.61 3.93
CA VAL A 15 3.29 -5.88 4.93
C VAL A 15 2.93 -5.24 6.26
N PHE A 16 2.48 -3.99 6.25
CA PHE A 16 2.08 -3.27 7.46
C PHE A 16 0.86 -2.41 7.21
N ILE A 17 0.00 -2.29 8.23
CA ILE A 17 -1.09 -1.32 8.27
C ILE A 17 -1.01 -0.59 9.59
N ASN A 18 -0.86 0.74 9.53
CA ASN A 18 -0.79 1.61 10.68
C ASN A 18 -1.98 2.56 10.69
N ARG A 19 -2.68 2.64 11.81
CA ARG A 19 -3.61 3.74 12.08
C ARG A 19 -2.80 4.93 12.61
N VAL A 20 -2.77 6.02 11.87
CA VAL A 20 -2.13 7.27 12.27
C VAL A 20 -3.18 8.33 12.57
N ALA A 21 -2.83 9.29 13.42
CA ALA A 21 -3.74 10.36 13.81
C ALA A 21 -3.04 11.72 13.81
N LYS A 22 -3.70 12.73 13.24
CA LYS A 22 -3.35 14.15 13.42
C LYS A 22 -4.31 14.80 14.41
N VAL A 23 -3.80 15.29 15.52
CA VAL A 23 -4.60 16.05 16.50
C VAL A 23 -4.79 17.47 15.99
N VAL A 24 -6.03 17.96 16.03
CA VAL A 24 -6.42 19.35 15.74
C VAL A 24 -7.30 19.87 16.87
N LYS A 25 -7.56 21.17 16.91
CA LYS A 25 -8.32 21.84 18.00
C LYS A 25 -9.68 21.18 18.31
N GLY A 26 -10.34 20.59 17.32
CA GLY A 26 -11.66 19.96 17.47
C GLY A 26 -11.68 18.41 17.56
N GLY A 27 -10.52 17.74 17.59
CA GLY A 27 -10.48 16.28 17.65
C GLY A 27 -9.25 15.68 16.97
N LYS A 28 -9.34 14.39 16.62
CA LYS A 28 -8.26 13.66 15.93
C LYS A 28 -8.76 13.21 14.56
N ARG A 29 -8.03 13.56 13.50
CA ARG A 29 -8.23 12.98 12.17
C ARG A 29 -7.44 11.69 12.09
N PHE A 30 -8.13 10.57 11.91
CA PHE A 30 -7.51 9.25 11.76
C PHE A 30 -7.38 8.89 10.29
N ASN A 31 -6.21 8.39 9.92
CA ASN A 31 -5.95 7.81 8.61
C ASN A 31 -5.33 6.42 8.80
N PHE A 32 -5.45 5.57 7.78
CA PHE A 32 -4.68 4.34 7.70
C PHE A 32 -3.58 4.51 6.67
N CYS A 33 -2.37 4.09 7.03
CA CYS A 33 -1.22 3.99 6.14
C CYS A 33 -0.90 2.51 5.95
N ALA A 34 -0.84 2.05 4.71
CA ALA A 34 -0.50 0.68 4.38
C ALA A 34 0.81 0.64 3.59
N LEU A 35 1.72 -0.25 3.98
CA LEU A 35 2.90 -0.60 3.21
C LEU A 35 2.60 -1.91 2.46
N VAL A 36 2.68 -1.87 1.14
CA VAL A 36 2.40 -3.01 0.26
C VAL A 36 3.60 -3.26 -0.62
N VAL A 37 3.94 -4.53 -0.80
CA VAL A 37 4.97 -4.99 -1.74
C VAL A 37 4.27 -5.73 -2.87
N VAL A 38 4.76 -5.54 -4.09
CA VAL A 38 4.25 -6.17 -5.31
C VAL A 38 5.41 -6.89 -5.98
N GLY A 39 5.20 -8.12 -6.42
CA GLY A 39 6.20 -8.91 -7.15
C GLY A 39 5.62 -10.17 -7.80
N ASP A 40 6.39 -10.77 -8.70
CA ASP A 40 6.03 -11.97 -9.46
C ASP A 40 6.35 -13.29 -8.73
N GLY A 41 7.08 -13.20 -7.63
CA GLY A 41 7.52 -14.35 -6.83
C GLY A 41 8.66 -15.17 -7.47
N GLN A 42 9.18 -14.73 -8.62
CA GLN A 42 10.34 -15.29 -9.33
C GLN A 42 11.61 -14.45 -9.16
N GLY A 43 11.53 -13.36 -8.38
CA GLY A 43 12.65 -12.51 -8.03
C GLY A 43 12.52 -11.07 -8.53
N TRP A 44 11.37 -10.71 -9.14
CA TRP A 44 11.07 -9.37 -9.65
C TRP A 44 9.73 -8.82 -9.15
#